data_AF-A0A9E0L2A9-F1
#
_entry.id   AF-A0A9E0L2A9-F1
#
_cell.length_a   1.000
_cell.length_b   1.000
_cell.length_c   1.000
_cell.angle_alpha   90.00
_cell.angle_beta   90.00
_cell.angle_gamma   90.00
#
_symmetry.space_group_name_H-M   'P 1'
#
loop_
_entity.id
_entity.type
_entity.pdbx_description
1 polymer ?
#
loop_
_entity_poly.entity_id
_entity_poly.type
_entity_poly.pdbx_seq_one_letter_code
_entity_poly.pdbx_strand_id
1 'polypeptide(L)'
;GGRRYYFRCPKLGHRCEVLPSVGGVFASRQAGRLTYQSQSADQIDRMRDRAHRLEKRLWPDKGKPRPRGRNRERLVEAWIEAGAAFEDMFAATVMRRWGHLL
;
A
#
# COMPACT_ATOMS: atom_id res chain seq x y z
N GLY A 1 -3.85 -11.36 -30.78
CA GLY A 1 -2.55 -10.72 -30.50
C GLY A 1 -2.65 -9.24 -30.75
N GLY A 2 -2.52 -8.41 -29.72
CA GLY A 2 -2.65 -6.94 -29.83
C GLY A 2 -1.28 -6.26 -30.06
N ARG A 3 -1.26 -5.20 -30.87
CA ARG A 3 -0.08 -4.33 -30.98
C ARG A 3 0.07 -3.53 -29.68
N ARG A 4 1.28 -3.53 -29.10
CA ARG A 4 1.64 -2.68 -27.96
C ARG A 4 2.54 -1.55 -28.45
N TYR A 5 2.21 -0.33 -28.03
CA TYR A 5 3.01 0.86 -28.30
C TYR A 5 3.96 1.10 -27.12
N TYR A 6 5.21 1.47 -27.45
CA TYR A 6 6.24 1.75 -26.45
C TYR A 6 6.85 3.12 -26.72
N PHE A 7 7.17 3.83 -25.65
CA PHE A 7 7.91 5.08 -25.66
C PHE A 7 9.36 4.84 -25.23
N ARG A 8 10.27 5.74 -25.63
CA ARG A 8 11.61 5.82 -25.02
C ARG A 8 11.63 6.89 -23.96
N CYS A 9 12.09 6.55 -22.76
CA CYS A 9 12.26 7.50 -21.68
C CYS A 9 13.31 8.55 -22.04
N PRO A 10 13.00 9.86 -22.02
CA PRO A 10 13.98 10.89 -22.35
C PRO A 10 15.09 11.05 -21.29
N LYS A 11 14.85 10.61 -20.04
CA LYS A 11 15.86 10.67 -18.95
C LYS A 11 16.78 9.46 -18.88
N LEU A 12 16.24 8.26 -19.13
CA LEU A 12 16.96 6.99 -18.89
C LEU A 12 17.18 6.17 -20.18
N GLY A 13 16.64 6.60 -21.32
CA GLY A 13 16.86 5.97 -22.63
C GLY A 13 16.17 4.62 -22.87
N HIS A 14 15.65 3.96 -21.83
CA HIS A 14 14.99 2.65 -21.95
C HIS A 14 13.56 2.75 -22.52
N ARG A 15 13.05 1.63 -23.06
CA ARG A 15 11.65 1.51 -23.50
C ARG A 15 10.70 1.43 -22.30
N CYS A 16 9.51 2.01 -22.42
CA CYS A 16 8.45 1.97 -21.41
C CYS A 16 7.08 2.09 -22.09
N GLU A 17 6.04 1.49 -21.51
CA GLU A 17 4.67 1.55 -22.09
C GLU A 17 3.97 2.89 -21.81
N VAL A 18 4.49 3.70 -20.88
CA VAL A 18 3.88 4.94 -20.41
C VAL A 18 4.92 6.01 -20.09
N LEU A 19 4.57 7.27 -20.36
CA LEU A 19 5.33 8.47 -20.00
C LEU A 19 4.44 9.39 -19.14
N PRO A 20 4.39 9.20 -17.82
CA PRO A 20 3.73 10.16 -16.94
C PRO A 20 4.45 11.52 -16.94
N SER A 21 3.67 12.61 -16.81
CA SER A 21 4.20 13.96 -16.57
C SER A 21 4.25 14.23 -15.07
N VAL A 22 5.44 14.58 -14.56
CA VAL A 22 5.65 14.99 -13.16
C VAL A 22 6.54 16.23 -13.17
N GLY A 23 6.11 17.31 -12.51
CA GLY A 23 6.86 18.57 -12.46
C GLY A 23 7.12 19.17 -13.85
N GLY A 24 6.20 19.00 -14.79
CA GLY A 24 6.30 19.52 -16.17
C GLY A 24 7.17 18.70 -17.12
N VAL A 25 7.70 17.54 -16.68
CA VAL A 25 8.55 16.68 -17.51
C VAL A 25 7.91 15.31 -17.70
N PHE A 26 7.80 14.87 -18.96
CA PHE A 26 7.43 13.50 -19.32
C PHE A 26 8.63 12.57 -19.16
N ALA A 27 8.55 11.59 -18.26
CA ALA A 27 9.62 10.62 -18.07
C ALA A 27 9.07 9.25 -17.63
N SER A 28 9.85 8.18 -17.77
CA SER A 28 9.43 6.86 -17.30
C SER A 28 9.18 6.89 -15.79
N ARG A 29 8.35 5.96 -15.30
CA ARG A 29 8.06 5.83 -13.87
C ARG A 29 9.32 5.70 -13.00
N GLN A 30 10.31 4.95 -13.47
CA GLN A 30 11.60 4.80 -12.78
C GLN A 30 12.36 6.14 -12.70
N ALA A 31 12.36 6.93 -13.78
CA ALA A 31 12.98 8.25 -13.80
C ALA A 31 12.27 9.27 -12.90
N GLY A 32 10.93 9.15 -12.79
CA GLY A 32 10.11 9.96 -11.89
C GLY A 32 10.03 9.44 -10.45
N ARG A 33 10.76 8.36 -10.11
CA ARG A 33 10.64 7.63 -8.82
C ARG A 33 9.18 7.29 -8.46
N LEU A 34 8.34 7.09 -9.47
CA LEU A 34 6.94 6.71 -9.30
C LEU A 34 6.88 5.21 -9.01
N THR A 35 6.56 4.86 -7.77
CA THR A 35 6.28 3.47 -7.39
C THR A 35 5.05 2.99 -8.16
N TYR A 36 5.08 1.77 -8.67
CA TYR A 36 3.87 1.16 -9.24
C TYR A 36 2.79 1.13 -8.17
N GLN A 37 1.59 1.62 -8.49
CA GLN A 37 0.46 1.54 -7.56
C GLN A 37 0.20 0.11 -7.10
N SER A 38 0.45 -0.90 -7.96
CA SER A 38 0.35 -2.31 -7.59
C SER A 38 1.39 -2.74 -6.56
N GLN A 39 2.61 -2.20 -6.59
CA GLN A 39 3.66 -2.57 -5.64
C GLN A 39 3.43 -1.96 -4.25
N SER A 40 2.84 -0.76 -4.17
CA SER A 40 2.46 -0.14 -2.90
C SER A 40 1.12 -0.66 -2.36
N ALA A 41 0.15 -0.93 -3.24
CA ALA A 41 -1.15 -1.48 -2.86
C ALA A 41 -0.96 -2.84 -2.19
N ASP A 42 -0.12 -3.73 -2.76
CA ASP A 42 0.13 -5.06 -2.21
C ASP A 42 0.65 -5.03 -0.76
N GLN A 43 1.51 -4.06 -0.40
CA GLN A 43 2.01 -3.97 0.98
C GLN A 43 0.96 -3.45 1.94
N ILE A 44 0.25 -2.38 1.56
CA ILE A 44 -0.82 -1.76 2.36
C ILE A 44 -1.96 -2.76 2.57
N ASP A 45 -2.36 -3.48 1.52
CA ASP A 45 -3.38 -4.51 1.57
C ASP A 45 -2.98 -5.65 2.51
N ARG A 46 -1.72 -6.12 2.45
CA ARG A 46 -1.22 -7.13 3.41
C ARG A 46 -1.26 -6.66 4.86
N MET A 47 -0.95 -5.39 5.12
CA MET A 47 -1.00 -4.80 6.47
C MET A 47 -2.44 -4.69 6.97
N ARG A 48 -3.36 -4.24 6.11
CA ARG A 48 -4.79 -4.20 6.40
C ARG A 48 -5.35 -5.60 6.68
N ASP A 49 -4.99 -6.58 5.86
CA ASP A 49 -5.43 -7.96 6.05
C ASP A 49 -4.93 -8.57 7.36
N ARG A 50 -3.73 -8.19 7.81
CA ARG A 50 -3.23 -8.58 9.13
C ARG A 50 -4.11 -8.01 10.25
N ALA A 51 -4.46 -6.72 10.19
CA ALA A 51 -5.35 -6.10 11.17
C ALA A 51 -6.73 -6.79 11.17
N HIS A 52 -7.34 -7.00 9.99
CA HIS A 52 -8.62 -7.69 9.87
C HIS A 52 -8.59 -9.14 10.39
N ARG A 53 -7.48 -9.87 10.18
CA ARG A 53 -7.35 -11.23 10.74
C ARG A 53 -7.32 -11.23 12.26
N LEU A 54 -6.66 -10.24 12.88
CA LEU A 54 -6.61 -10.11 14.34
C LEU A 54 -7.96 -9.67 14.90
N GLU A 55 -8.63 -8.74 14.22
CA GLU A 55 -9.99 -8.31 14.54
C GLU A 55 -10.96 -9.51 14.56
N LYS A 56 -10.98 -10.32 13.51
CA LYS A 56 -11.82 -11.54 13.45
C LYS A 56 -11.54 -12.54 14.58
N ARG A 57 -10.30 -12.57 15.10
CA ARG A 57 -9.94 -13.43 16.25
C ARG A 57 -10.40 -12.85 17.58
N LEU A 58 -10.40 -11.53 17.72
CA LEU A 58 -10.86 -10.82 18.91
C LEU A 58 -12.38 -10.78 19.01
N TRP A 59 -13.04 -10.58 17.88
CA TRP A 59 -14.49 -10.49 17.73
C TRP A 59 -15.01 -11.54 16.74
N PRO A 60 -14.92 -12.84 17.09
CA PRO A 60 -15.42 -13.89 16.23
C PRO A 60 -16.96 -13.89 16.17
N ASP A 61 -17.50 -14.52 15.12
CA ASP A 61 -18.94 -14.65 14.89
C ASP A 61 -19.69 -15.24 16.08
N LYS A 62 -20.99 -14.99 16.15
CA LYS A 62 -21.87 -15.56 17.19
C LYS A 62 -21.67 -17.08 17.28
N GLY A 63 -21.55 -17.58 18.51
CA GLY A 63 -21.34 -19.01 18.80
C GLY A 63 -19.87 -19.43 18.90
N LYS A 64 -18.90 -18.57 18.55
CA LYS A 64 -17.47 -18.85 18.73
C LYS A 64 -16.95 -18.28 20.05
N PRO A 65 -16.08 -19.01 20.78
CA PRO A 65 -15.53 -18.51 22.03
C PRO A 65 -14.60 -17.33 21.77
N ARG A 66 -14.80 -16.25 22.55
CA ARG A 66 -13.89 -15.10 22.53
C ARG A 66 -12.63 -15.41 23.34
N PRO A 67 -11.43 -15.02 22.89
CA PRO A 67 -10.22 -15.14 23.69
C PRO A 67 -10.37 -14.36 25.00
N ARG A 68 -9.74 -14.83 26.08
CA ARG A 68 -9.81 -14.23 27.42
C ARG A 68 -8.43 -14.12 28.07
N GLY A 69 -8.34 -13.31 29.11
CA GLY A 69 -7.12 -13.08 29.90
C GLY A 69 -5.93 -12.65 29.04
N ARG A 70 -4.74 -13.12 29.41
CA ARG A 70 -3.47 -12.74 28.78
C ARG A 70 -3.40 -13.01 27.27
N ASN A 71 -4.12 -14.01 26.77
CA ASN A 71 -4.21 -14.26 25.33
C ASN A 71 -4.99 -13.15 24.62
N ARG A 72 -6.09 -12.69 25.22
CA ARG A 72 -6.86 -11.56 24.68
C ARG A 72 -6.03 -10.27 24.69
N GLU A 73 -5.34 -9.98 25.78
CA GLU A 73 -4.48 -8.79 25.90
C GLU A 73 -3.44 -8.74 24.78
N ARG A 74 -2.69 -9.83 24.56
CA ARG A 74 -1.72 -9.94 23.47
C ARG A 74 -2.33 -9.75 22.09
N LEU A 75 -3.55 -10.27 21.87
CA LEU A 75 -4.24 -10.10 20.59
C LEU A 75 -4.71 -8.68 20.36
N VAL A 76 -5.16 -7.99 21.42
CA VAL A 76 -5.54 -6.57 21.36
C VAL A 76 -4.32 -5.72 21.05
N GLU A 77 -3.21 -5.94 21.75
CA GLU A 77 -1.96 -5.21 21.53
C GLU A 77 -1.45 -5.41 20.09
N ALA A 78 -1.39 -6.66 19.62
CA ALA A 78 -1.00 -6.95 18.25
C ALA A 78 -1.96 -6.35 17.19
N TRP A 79 -3.25 -6.22 17.50
CA TRP A 79 -4.23 -5.60 16.62
C TRP A 79 -4.04 -4.08 16.53
N ILE A 80 -3.80 -3.44 17.68
CA ILE A 80 -3.49 -2.00 17.76
C ILE A 80 -2.21 -1.71 16.97
N GLU A 81 -1.13 -2.47 17.20
CA GLU A 81 0.14 -2.31 16.46
C GLU A 81 -0.05 -2.49 14.96
N ALA A 82 -0.82 -3.50 14.53
CA ALA A 82 -1.07 -3.74 13.12
C ALA A 82 -1.90 -2.63 12.46
N GLY A 83 -2.87 -2.07 13.20
CA GLY A 83 -3.67 -0.92 12.76
C GLY A 83 -2.82 0.34 12.62
N ALA A 84 -2.05 0.69 13.66
CA ALA A 84 -1.16 1.84 13.66
C ALA A 84 -0.13 1.76 12.53
N ALA A 85 0.51 0.60 12.34
CA ALA A 85 1.48 0.41 11.26
C ALA A 85 0.84 0.59 9.86
N PHE A 86 -0.41 0.15 9.68
CA PHE A 86 -1.16 0.39 8.45
C PHE A 86 -1.45 1.88 8.26
N GLU A 87 -1.93 2.59 9.28
CA GLU A 87 -2.24 4.01 9.22
C GLU A 87 -0.99 4.84 8.91
N ASP A 88 0.14 4.57 9.56
CA ASP A 88 1.42 5.23 9.30
C ASP A 88 1.87 5.04 7.85
N MET A 89 1.80 3.79 7.35
CA MET A 89 2.19 3.47 5.98
C MET A 89 1.24 4.09 4.95
N PHE A 90 -0.06 4.07 5.24
CA PHE A 90 -1.08 4.67 4.40
C PHE A 90 -0.91 6.19 4.35
N ALA A 91 -0.73 6.85 5.49
CA ALA A 91 -0.47 8.28 5.59
C ALA A 91 0.83 8.66 4.85
N ALA A 92 1.92 7.93 5.06
CA ALA A 92 3.17 8.14 4.32
C ALA A 92 2.99 7.98 2.80
N THR A 93 2.16 7.02 2.37
CA THR A 93 1.87 6.78 0.94
C THR A 93 0.99 7.89 0.36
N VAL A 94 -0.04 8.32 1.08
CA VAL A 94 -0.92 9.43 0.68
C VAL A 94 -0.13 10.73 0.63
N MET A 95 0.68 11.04 1.64
CA MET A 95 1.55 12.22 1.65
C MET A 95 2.59 12.19 0.53
N ARG A 96 3.22 11.04 0.22
CA ARG A 96 4.12 10.93 -0.94
C ARG A 96 3.41 11.11 -2.28
N ARG A 97 2.13 10.72 -2.37
CA ARG A 97 1.36 10.73 -3.62
C ARG A 97 0.61 12.04 -3.85
N TRP A 98 0.21 12.74 -2.79
CA TRP A 98 -0.68 13.90 -2.82
C TRP A 98 -0.15 15.11 -2.01
N GLY A 99 0.91 14.96 -1.23
CA GLY A 99 1.51 16.04 -0.41
C GLY A 99 2.28 17.11 -1.18
N HIS A 100 2.16 17.14 -2.52
CA HIS A 100 2.62 18.25 -3.36
C HIS A 100 1.47 19.21 -3.76
N LEU A 101 0.28 19.06 -3.15
CA LEU A 101 -0.90 19.89 -3.43
C LEU A 101 -1.35 20.78 -2.25
N LEU A 102 -0.46 21.07 -1.30
CA LEU A 102 -0.63 22.15 -0.32
C LEU A 102 0.54 23.12 -0.44
#